data_AF-A0A9N9IYA6-F1
#
_entry.id   AF-A0A9N9IYA6-F1
#
_cell.length_a   1.000
_cell.length_b   1.000
_cell.length_c   1.000
_cell.angle_alpha   90.00
_cell.angle_beta   90.00
_cell.angle_gamma   90.00
#
_symmetry.space_group_name_H-M   'P 1'
#
loop_
_entity.id
_entity.type
_entity.pdbx_description
1 polymer ?
#
loop_
_entity_poly.entity_id
_entity_poly.type
_entity_poly.pdbx_seq_one_letter_code
_entity_poly.pdbx_strand_id
1 'polypeptide(L)' 'EESNSLAIRICNGYRPEIQDLPPLIVELIKKCWDADPEKRPLAKDL' A
#
# COMPACT_ATOMS: atom_id res chain seq x y z
N GLU A 1 -10.10 11.40 -23.59
CA GLU A 1 -8.82 11.35 -22.85
C GLU A 1 -9.12 10.86 -21.45
N GLU A 2 -8.87 9.58 -21.21
CA GLU A 2 -9.29 8.93 -19.96
C GLU A 2 -8.58 9.59 -18.79
N SER A 3 -9.36 10.25 -17.93
CA SER A 3 -8.94 10.63 -16.59
C SER A 3 -8.44 9.36 -15.91
N ASN A 4 -7.12 9.16 -15.95
CA ASN A 4 -6.41 8.08 -15.28
C ASN A 4 -6.39 8.39 -13.79
N SER A 5 -7.60 8.41 -13.21
CA SER A 5 -7.84 8.77 -11.82
C SER A 5 -6.97 7.88 -10.96
N LEU A 6 -6.19 8.50 -10.09
CA LEU A 6 -5.34 7.80 -9.14
C LEU A 6 -6.11 6.69 -8.41
N ALA A 7 -7.41 6.91 -8.14
CA ALA A 7 -8.29 5.92 -7.54
C ALA A 7 -8.38 4.61 -8.37
N ILE A 8 -8.54 4.70 -9.69
CA ILE A 8 -8.62 3.51 -10.57
C ILE A 8 -7.29 2.74 -10.54
N ARG A 9 -6.17 3.46 -10.58
CA ARG A 9 -4.83 2.84 -10.51
C ARG A 9 -4.64 2.10 -9.18
N ILE A 10 -5.06 2.69 -8.05
CA ILE A 10 -4.97 2.08 -6.72
C ILE A 10 -5.85 0.83 -6.62
N CYS A 11 -7.08 0.88 -7.15
CA CYS A 11 -7.99 -0.28 -7.21
C CYS A 11 -7.39 -1.42 -8.05
N ASN A 12 -6.60 -1.09 -9.08
CA ASN A 12 -5.86 -2.06 -9.90
C ASN A 12 -4.51 -2.49 -9.29
N GLY A 13 -4.28 -2.21 -8.01
CA GLY A 13 -3.10 -2.70 -7.28
C GLY A 13 -1.88 -1.80 -7.33
N TYR A 14 -1.95 -0.60 -7.92
CA TYR A 14 -0.84 0.34 -7.89
C TYR A 14 -0.48 0.71 -6.44
N ARG A 15 0.78 0.52 -6.08
CA ARG A 15 1.41 1.04 -4.87
C ARG A 15 2.71 1.74 -5.24
N PRO A 16 2.93 2.98 -4.79
CA PRO A 16 4.18 3.67 -5.07
C PRO A 16 5.35 2.97 -4.37
N GLU A 17 6.53 3.07 -4.97
CA GLU A 17 7.78 2.66 -4.33
C GLU A 17 8.10 3.61 -3.18
N ILE A 18 8.54 3.05 -2.05
CA ILE A 18 8.93 3.81 -0.86
C ILE A 18 10.45 3.78 -0.77
N GLN A 19 11.06 4.96 -0.77
CA GLN A 19 12.50 5.15 -0.62
C GLN A 19 12.79 5.97 0.64
N ASP A 20 14.05 6.00 1.06
CA ASP A 20 14.56 6.86 2.15
C ASP A 20 13.94 6.64 3.56
N LEU A 21 13.38 5.46 3.82
CA LEU A 21 12.88 5.05 5.15
C LEU A 21 13.60 3.79 5.66
N PRO A 22 13.70 3.59 6.99
CA PRO A 22 14.22 2.35 7.55
C PRO A 22 13.46 1.12 7.02
N PRO A 23 14.14 -0.01 6.75
CA PRO A 23 13.51 -1.21 6.17
C PRO A 23 12.26 -1.67 6.92
N LEU A 24 12.28 -1.61 8.25
CA LEU A 24 11.14 -1.95 9.10
C LEU A 24 9.90 -1.10 8.81
N ILE A 25 10.08 0.21 8.58
CA ILE A 25 8.98 1.13 8.27
C ILE A 25 8.45 0.86 6.85
N VAL A 26 9.34 0.58 5.89
CA VAL A 26 8.94 0.20 4.53
C VAL A 26 8.10 -1.08 4.54
N GLU A 27 8.53 -2.10 5.30
CA GLU A 27 7.78 -3.34 5.47
C GLU A 27 6.43 -3.12 6.14
N LEU A 28 6.39 -2.29 7.19
CA LEU A 28 5.16 -1.94 7.88
C LEU A 28 4.16 -1.28 6.94
N ILE A 29 4.59 -0.27 6.19
CA ILE A 29 3.72 0.44 5.23
C ILE A 29 3.20 -0.57 4.19
N LYS A 30 4.09 -1.40 3.61
CA LYS A 30 3.72 -2.46 2.65
C LYS A 30 2.65 -3.41 3.19
N LYS A 31 2.76 -3.86 4.45
CA LYS A 31 1.76 -4.72 5.09
C LYS A 31 0.42 -3.98 5.30
N CYS A 32 0.46 -2.74 5.81
CA CYS A 32 -0.75 -1.99 6.15
C CYS A 32 -1.63 -1.65 4.93
N TRP A 33 -1.03 -1.44 3.77
CA TRP A 33 -1.77 -1.03 2.56
C TRP A 33 -1.79 -2.09 1.46
N ASP A 34 -1.63 -3.38 1.80
CA ASP A 34 -1.71 -4.47 0.81
C ASP A 34 -2.98 -4.34 -0.06
N ALA A 35 -2.85 -4.71 -1.33
CA ALA A 35 -3.96 -4.71 -2.27
C ALA A 35 -5.05 -5.70 -1.85
N ASP A 36 -4.66 -6.81 -1.22
CA ASP A 36 -5.54 -7.77 -0.59
C ASP A 36 -5.87 -7.32 0.85
N PRO A 37 -7.15 -6.98 1.16
CA PRO A 37 -7.55 -6.57 2.50
C PRO A 37 -7.25 -7.61 3.59
N GLU A 38 -7.30 -8.90 3.25
CA GLU A 38 -7.11 -10.00 4.21
C GLU A 38 -5.65 -10.14 4.66
N LYS A 39 -4.70 -9.56 3.91
CA LYS A 39 -3.28 -9.53 4.28
C LYS A 39 -2.91 -8.36 5.18
N ARG A 40 -3.84 -7.43 5.42
CA ARG A 40 -3.58 -6.25 6.26
C ARG A 40 -3.59 -6.64 7.73
N PRO A 41 -2.63 -6.17 8.53
CA PRO A 41 -2.61 -6.41 9.96
C PRO A 41 -3.76 -5.66 10.65
N LEU A 42 -4.23 -6.18 11.78
CA LEU A 42 -5.05 -5.39 12.69
C LEU A 42 -4.14 -4.43 13.46
N ALA A 43 -4.69 -3.29 13.88
CA ALA A 43 -3.93 -2.31 14.66
C ALA A 43 -3.35 -2.87 15.98
N LYS A 44 -3.94 -3.95 16.51
CA LYS A 44 -3.47 -4.65 17.72
C LYS A 44 -2.32 -5.64 17.45
N ASP A 45 -2.09 -6.00 16.18
CA ASP A 45 -1.04 -6.93 15.75
C ASP A 45 0.23 -6.18 15.28
N LEU A 46 0.21 -4.85 15.39
CA LEU A 46 1.31 -3.92 15.11
C LEU A 46 1.95 -3.45 16.41
#